data_AF-A0A9P1NFB1-F1
#
_entry.id   AF-A0A9P1NFB1-F1
#
_cell.length_a   1.000
_cell.length_b   1.000
_cell.length_c   1.000
_cell.angle_alpha   90.00
_cell.angle_beta   90.00
_cell.angle_gamma   90.00
#
_symmetry.space_group_name_H-M   'P 1'
#
loop_
_entity.id
_entity.type
_entity.pdbx_description
1 polymer ?
#
loop_
_entity_poly.entity_id
_entity_poly.type
_entity_poly.pdbx_seq_one_letter_code
_entity_poly.pdbx_strand_id
1 'polypeptide(L)'
;MILRYVSHIPQHHFKMVRYYGFLSNRKRGRLLPLVYLALGEKAPKQPGLLTYAKQYKGFTGNDPYQCVLCGKRMVFTGFTAGSKNRELLNNRRMSMRESRRLGVPA
;
A
#
# COMPACT_ATOMS: atom_id res chain seq x y z
N MET A 1 8.41 35.60 -1.45
CA MET A 1 8.38 34.12 -1.64
C MET A 1 7.32 33.39 -0.80
N ILE A 2 6.91 33.92 0.36
CA ILE A 2 5.94 33.25 1.27
C ILE A 2 4.55 33.04 0.65
N LEU A 3 4.09 33.95 -0.21
CA LEU A 3 2.75 33.90 -0.81
C LEU A 3 2.48 32.66 -1.68
N ARG A 4 3.52 32.10 -2.33
CA ARG A 4 3.41 30.84 -3.09
C ARG A 4 3.22 29.62 -2.19
N TYR A 5 3.75 29.66 -0.96
CA TYR A 5 3.56 28.59 0.01
C TYR A 5 2.20 28.68 0.70
N VAL A 6 1.58 29.86 0.78
CA VAL A 6 0.28 30.01 1.44
C VAL A 6 -0.89 29.76 0.47
N SER A 7 -0.70 29.87 -0.85
CA SER A 7 -1.78 29.75 -1.84
C SER A 7 -2.47 28.38 -1.90
N HIS A 8 -1.79 27.31 -1.47
CA HIS A 8 -2.38 25.97 -1.41
C HIS A 8 -3.08 25.69 -0.07
N ILE A 9 -2.94 26.58 0.93
CA ILE A 9 -3.54 26.45 2.24
C ILE A 9 -4.94 27.07 2.17
N PRO A 10 -6.02 26.29 2.35
CA PRO A 10 -7.37 26.81 2.32
C PRO A 10 -7.66 27.73 3.51
N GLN A 11 -8.59 28.66 3.34
CA GLN A 11 -9.07 29.52 4.42
C GLN A 11 -9.71 28.69 5.56
N HIS A 12 -9.73 29.27 6.76
CA HIS A 12 -10.38 28.66 7.91
C HIS A 12 -11.88 28.40 7.58
N HIS A 13 -12.36 27.19 7.85
CA HIS A 13 -13.69 26.68 7.48
C HIS A 13 -13.94 26.39 5.99
N PHE A 14 -12.94 26.50 5.11
CA PHE A 14 -13.11 26.06 3.73
C PHE A 14 -13.18 24.52 3.66
N LYS A 15 -14.31 24.00 3.15
CA LYS A 15 -14.47 22.56 2.94
C LYS A 15 -13.68 22.12 1.71
N MET A 16 -12.46 21.63 1.92
CA MET A 16 -11.66 21.03 0.84
C MET A 16 -12.36 19.81 0.24
N VAL A 17 -12.77 19.90 -1.02
CA VAL A 17 -13.24 18.74 -1.79
C VAL A 17 -12.05 18.13 -2.51
N ARG A 18 -11.48 17.06 -1.94
CA ARG A 18 -10.43 16.29 -2.60
C ARG A 18 -11.07 15.42 -3.70
N TYR A 19 -10.53 15.52 -4.92
CA TYR A 19 -10.87 14.66 -6.07
C TYR A 19 -12.32 14.81 -6.58
N TYR A 20 -12.69 16.01 -7.04
CA TYR A 20 -13.98 16.24 -7.70
C TYR A 20 -13.91 16.03 -9.23
N GLY A 21 -15.08 15.95 -9.87
CA GLY A 21 -15.18 15.89 -11.33
C GLY A 21 -14.47 14.67 -11.93
N PHE A 22 -13.57 14.92 -12.88
CA PHE A 22 -12.78 13.86 -13.54
C PHE A 22 -11.74 13.22 -12.63
N LEU A 23 -11.37 13.85 -11.51
CA LEU A 23 -10.44 13.27 -10.54
C LEU A 23 -11.11 12.31 -9.55
N SER A 24 -12.45 12.29 -9.49
CA SER A 24 -13.21 11.41 -8.58
C SER A 24 -12.97 9.93 -8.88
N ASN A 25 -12.85 9.10 -7.84
CA ASN A 25 -12.52 7.66 -7.99
C ASN A 25 -13.41 6.93 -9.00
N ARG A 26 -14.72 7.25 -9.01
CA ARG A 26 -15.69 6.64 -9.94
C ARG A 26 -15.46 7.03 -11.41
N LYS A 27 -15.03 8.28 -11.68
CA LYS A 27 -14.91 8.80 -13.06
C LYS A 27 -13.47 8.82 -13.58
N ARG A 28 -12.48 8.78 -12.68
CA ARG A 28 -11.06 8.95 -12.98
C ARG A 28 -10.54 7.99 -14.04
N GLY A 29 -10.89 6.71 -13.96
CA GLY A 29 -10.45 5.71 -14.94
C GLY A 29 -10.88 6.03 -16.37
N ARG A 30 -12.04 6.67 -16.56
CA ARG A 30 -12.60 7.01 -17.88
C ARG A 30 -12.22 8.42 -18.33
N LEU A 31 -12.32 9.40 -17.44
CA LEU A 31 -12.18 10.82 -17.81
C LEU A 31 -10.74 11.32 -17.79
N LEU A 32 -9.89 10.80 -16.89
CA LEU A 32 -8.51 11.28 -16.78
C LEU A 32 -7.68 11.04 -18.06
N PRO A 33 -7.80 9.89 -18.77
CA PRO A 33 -7.11 9.71 -20.05
C PRO A 33 -7.55 10.73 -21.12
N LEU A 34 -8.83 11.11 -21.16
CA LEU A 34 -9.33 12.12 -22.10
C LEU A 34 -8.75 13.51 -21.82
N VAL A 35 -8.56 13.84 -20.53
CA VAL A 35 -7.92 15.10 -20.13
C VAL A 35 -6.46 15.14 -20.59
N TYR A 36 -5.71 14.05 -20.40
CA TYR A 36 -4.32 13.97 -20.89
C TYR A 36 -4.24 14.14 -22.42
N LEU A 37 -5.16 13.50 -23.16
CA LEU A 37 -5.25 13.67 -24.61
C LEU A 37 -5.54 15.13 -25.01
N ALA A 38 -6.48 15.79 -24.32
CA ALA A 38 -6.81 17.19 -24.60
C ALA A 38 -5.66 18.15 -24.28
N LEU A 39 -4.83 17.83 -23.29
CA LEU A 39 -3.65 18.61 -22.91
C LEU A 39 -2.42 18.32 -23.80
N GLY A 40 -2.49 17.34 -24.70
CA GLY A 40 -1.32 16.88 -25.47
C GLY A 40 -0.25 16.21 -24.60
N GLU A 41 -0.59 15.85 -23.36
CA GLU A 41 0.32 15.21 -22.42
C GLU A 41 0.26 13.69 -22.54
N LYS A 42 1.40 13.03 -22.35
CA LYS A 42 1.42 11.58 -22.25
C LYS A 42 0.82 11.16 -20.92
N ALA A 43 -0.21 10.32 -20.96
CA ALA A 43 -0.72 9.69 -19.75
C ALA A 43 0.42 8.98 -19.00
N PRO A 44 0.45 9.07 -17.65
CA PRO A 44 1.46 8.39 -16.86
C PRO A 44 1.43 6.89 -17.15
N LYS A 45 2.60 6.28 -17.29
CA LYS A 45 2.70 4.82 -17.47
C LYS A 45 2.01 4.15 -16.29
N GLN A 46 1.12 3.21 -16.59
CA GLN A 46 0.55 2.35 -15.55
C GLN A 46 1.71 1.70 -14.80
N PRO A 47 1.71 1.74 -13.45
CA PRO A 47 2.74 1.05 -12.70
C PRO A 47 2.69 -0.42 -13.08
N GLY A 48 3.87 -1.02 -13.30
CA GLY A 48 3.96 -2.43 -13.61
C GLY A 48 3.31 -3.27 -12.52
N LEU A 49 2.81 -4.46 -12.87
CA LEU A 49 2.14 -5.36 -11.94
C LEU A 49 3.00 -5.55 -10.67
N LEU A 50 2.41 -5.28 -9.51
CA LEU A 50 3.02 -5.44 -8.19
C LEU A 50 2.91 -6.90 -7.76
N THR A 51 3.87 -7.71 -8.19
CA THR A 51 4.00 -9.12 -7.77
C THR A 51 4.59 -9.20 -6.36
N TYR A 52 4.24 -10.25 -5.61
CA TYR A 52 4.82 -10.55 -4.29
C TYR A 52 6.35 -10.42 -4.27
N ALA A 53 7.06 -11.00 -5.25
CA ALA A 53 8.51 -10.93 -5.31
C ALA A 53 9.05 -9.50 -5.47
N LYS A 54 8.37 -8.64 -6.25
CA LYS A 54 8.76 -7.23 -6.37
C LYS A 54 8.55 -6.48 -5.06
N GLN A 55 7.44 -6.75 -4.37
CA GLN A 55 7.15 -6.15 -3.07
C GLN A 55 8.18 -6.59 -2.02
N TYR A 56 8.43 -7.90 -1.93
CA TYR A 56 9.38 -8.49 -0.98
C TYR A 56 10.80 -7.95 -1.22
N LYS A 57 11.23 -7.89 -2.49
CA LYS A 57 12.54 -7.33 -2.87
C LYS A 57 12.63 -5.83 -2.58
N GLY A 58 11.57 -5.07 -2.81
CA GLY A 58 11.53 -3.64 -2.47
C GLY A 58 11.59 -3.38 -0.97
N PHE A 59 10.99 -4.26 -0.15
CA PHE A 59 10.96 -4.13 1.31
C PHE A 59 12.25 -4.62 1.98
N THR A 60 12.78 -5.76 1.56
CA THR A 60 13.92 -6.44 2.22
C THR A 60 15.25 -6.29 1.49
N GLY A 61 15.25 -5.86 0.22
CA GLY A 61 16.41 -5.89 -0.67
C GLY A 61 16.71 -7.27 -1.27
N ASN A 62 16.10 -8.34 -0.77
CA ASN A 62 16.37 -9.72 -1.19
C ASN A 62 15.32 -10.25 -2.18
N ASP A 63 15.72 -11.00 -3.20
CA ASP A 63 14.78 -11.67 -4.10
C ASP A 63 14.34 -13.01 -3.47
N PRO A 64 13.04 -13.25 -3.22
CA PRO A 64 12.57 -14.49 -2.60
C PRO A 64 12.76 -15.71 -3.51
N TYR A 65 13.02 -15.50 -4.80
CA TYR A 65 13.32 -16.56 -5.77
C TYR A 65 14.82 -16.67 -6.07
N GLN A 66 15.69 -16.08 -5.25
CA GLN A 66 17.14 -16.24 -5.38
C GLN A 66 17.69 -17.00 -4.18
N CYS A 67 18.46 -18.05 -4.44
CA CYS A 67 19.11 -18.80 -3.38
C CYS A 67 20.19 -17.93 -2.72
N VAL A 68 20.08 -17.75 -1.39
CA VAL A 68 21.03 -16.96 -0.59
C VAL A 68 22.45 -17.54 -0.58
N LEU A 69 22.62 -18.82 -0.87
CA LEU A 69 23.93 -19.49 -0.86
C LEU A 69 24.61 -19.48 -2.23
N CYS A 70 23.90 -19.88 -3.29
CA CYS A 70 24.49 -20.07 -4.62
C CYS A 70 24.02 -19.05 -5.67
N GLY A 71 23.11 -18.15 -5.32
CA GLY A 71 22.60 -17.11 -6.22
C GLY A 71 21.71 -17.61 -7.36
N LYS A 72 21.47 -18.92 -7.49
CA LYS A 72 20.62 -19.50 -8.53
C LYS A 72 19.14 -19.22 -8.29
N ARG A 73 18.36 -19.23 -9.38
CA ARG A 73 16.91 -19.00 -9.33
C ARG A 73 16.18 -20.21 -8.74
N MET A 74 15.39 -19.96 -7.71
CA MET A 74 14.52 -20.95 -7.05
C MET A 74 13.18 -21.03 -7.78
N VAL A 75 12.58 -22.23 -7.79
CA VAL A 75 11.25 -22.48 -8.34
C VAL A 75 10.23 -22.42 -7.22
N PHE A 76 9.12 -21.73 -7.47
CA PHE A 76 8.00 -21.70 -6.54
C PHE A 76 7.34 -23.08 -6.46
N THR A 77 7.38 -23.71 -5.29
CA THR A 77 6.76 -25.03 -5.06
C THR A 77 5.39 -24.92 -4.38
N GLY A 78 5.17 -23.90 -3.56
CA GLY A 78 3.90 -23.69 -2.87
C GLY A 78 3.99 -22.54 -1.86
N PHE A 79 2.85 -22.20 -1.27
CA PHE A 79 2.77 -21.24 -0.18
C PHE A 79 1.95 -21.83 0.97
N THR A 80 2.40 -21.59 2.20
CA THR A 80 1.62 -21.84 3.41
C THR A 80 0.96 -20.54 3.82
N ALA A 81 -0.37 -20.49 3.76
CA ALA A 81 -1.12 -19.35 4.27
C ALA A 81 -0.96 -19.27 5.80
N GLY A 82 -0.62 -18.08 6.31
CA GLY A 82 -0.66 -17.82 7.75
C GLY A 82 -2.10 -17.75 8.27
N SER A 83 -2.26 -17.82 9.59
CA SER A 83 -3.55 -17.64 10.26
C SER A 83 -4.17 -16.28 9.92
N LYS A 84 -5.50 -16.22 9.88
CA LYS A 84 -6.21 -14.98 9.56
C LYS A 84 -6.00 -13.94 10.67
N ASN A 85 -6.04 -12.65 10.34
CA ASN A 85 -5.94 -11.56 11.33
C ASN A 85 -6.90 -11.75 12.53
N ARG A 86 -8.11 -12.24 12.29
CA ARG A 86 -9.08 -12.51 13.36
C ARG A 86 -8.58 -13.59 14.33
N GLU A 87 -7.99 -14.67 13.81
CA GLU A 87 -7.43 -15.75 14.62
C GLU A 87 -6.22 -15.26 15.41
N LEU A 88 -5.30 -14.52 14.77
CA LEU A 88 -4.15 -13.92 15.45
C LEU A 88 -4.57 -12.98 16.59
N LEU A 89 -5.58 -12.13 16.35
CA LEU A 89 -6.13 -11.24 17.37
C LEU A 89 -6.80 -12.01 18.51
N ASN A 90 -7.54 -13.08 18.20
CA ASN A 90 -8.15 -13.93 19.20
C ASN A 90 -7.10 -14.64 20.05
N ASN A 91 -6.09 -15.24 19.43
CA ASN A 91 -4.98 -15.91 20.12
C ASN A 91 -4.24 -14.94 21.04
N ARG A 92 -3.96 -13.72 20.56
CA ARG A 92 -3.37 -12.66 21.38
C ARG A 92 -4.25 -12.29 22.58
N ARG A 93 -5.55 -12.13 22.38
CA ARG A 93 -6.49 -11.82 23.48
C ARG A 93 -6.54 -12.94 24.52
N MET A 94 -6.50 -14.21 24.07
CA MET A 94 -6.48 -15.36 24.97
C MET A 94 -5.19 -15.41 25.78
N SER A 95 -4.04 -15.28 25.13
CA SER A 95 -2.74 -15.19 25.81
C SER A 95 -2.71 -14.06 26.84
N MET A 96 -3.19 -12.85 26.49
CA MET A 96 -3.25 -11.72 27.43
C MET A 96 -4.23 -11.92 28.61
N ARG A 97 -5.27 -12.76 28.45
CA ARG A 97 -6.17 -13.15 29.54
C ARG A 97 -5.49 -14.17 30.45
N GLU A 98 -4.75 -15.10 29.87
CA GLU A 98 -4.02 -16.12 30.58
C GLU A 98 -2.86 -15.55 31.39
N SER A 99 -2.04 -14.66 30.82
CA SER A 99 -1.00 -13.94 31.56
C SER A 99 -1.55 -13.15 32.75
N ARG A 100 -2.72 -12.50 32.58
CA ARG A 100 -3.43 -11.82 33.67
C ARG A 100 -3.90 -12.77 34.77
N ARG A 101 -4.39 -13.96 34.42
CA ARG A 101 -4.79 -14.99 35.40
C ARG A 101 -3.60 -15.53 36.18
N LEU A 102 -2.47 -15.72 35.50
CA LEU A 102 -1.25 -16.27 36.10
C LEU A 102 -0.39 -15.22 36.83
N GLY A 103 -0.76 -13.94 36.77
CA GLY A 103 -0.01 -12.86 37.42
C GLY A 103 1.37 -12.59 36.80
N VAL A 104 1.60 -13.05 35.57
CA VAL A 104 2.89 -12.88 34.87
C VAL A 104 2.87 -11.55 34.11
N PRO A 105 3.91 -10.69 34.25
CA PRO A 105 3.99 -9.47 33.46
C PRO A 105 4.06 -9.80 31.97
N ALA A 106 3.31 -9.05 31.16
CA ALA A 106 3.17 -9.23 29.72
C ALA A 106 4.41 -8.82 28.94
#